data_AF-A0A0K0E9K8-F1
#
_entry.id   AF-A0A0K0E9K8-F1
#
_cell.length_a   1.000
_cell.length_b   1.000
_cell.length_c   1.000
_cell.angle_alpha   90.00
_cell.angle_beta   90.00
_cell.angle_gamma   90.00
#
_symmetry.space_group_name_H-M   'P 1'
#
loop_
_entity.id
_entity.type
_entity.pdbx_description
1 polymer ?
#
loop_
_entity_poly.entity_id
_entity_poly.type
_entity_poly.pdbx_seq_one_letter_code
_entity_poly.pdbx_strand_id
1 'polypeptide(L)'
;MSTLDPKKLNEKIISLRKVIKKAKVHLFRHHVRAISKLKKLEKADNSVKIGRLEEELNAIKNIKPDLFSKMALVNTKTKNELLTNLKGKTPEERVEAKLLFVPVFEKEIDNFREKYPKWHQEVPFFLQRFGMIAKERKAKASGEETIVHN
;
A
#
# COMPACT_ATOMS: atom_id res chain seq x y z
N MET A 1 25.00 5.24 -7.59
CA MET A 1 23.60 5.08 -8.03
C MET A 1 23.45 3.74 -8.74
N SER A 2 22.45 2.95 -8.39
CA SER A 2 22.24 1.62 -8.99
C SER A 2 21.10 1.66 -10.01
N THR A 3 21.20 0.86 -11.07
CA THR A 3 20.07 0.59 -11.97
C THR A 3 19.12 -0.42 -11.33
N LEU A 4 17.83 -0.15 -11.41
CA LEU A 4 16.80 -1.10 -11.01
C LEU A 4 16.65 -2.16 -12.11
N ASP A 5 16.63 -3.42 -11.71
CA ASP A 5 16.27 -4.53 -12.59
C ASP A 5 15.03 -5.24 -12.04
N PRO A 6 14.35 -6.07 -12.85
CA PRO A 6 13.14 -6.76 -12.40
C PRO A 6 13.36 -7.63 -11.16
N LYS A 7 14.54 -8.26 -11.02
CA LYS A 7 14.84 -9.14 -9.90
C LYS A 7 14.92 -8.35 -8.59
N LYS A 8 15.65 -7.24 -8.59
CA LYS A 8 15.77 -6.32 -7.44
C LYS A 8 14.43 -5.72 -7.04
N LEU A 9 13.57 -5.38 -8.00
CA LEU A 9 12.22 -4.90 -7.70
C LEU A 9 11.40 -5.98 -6.98
N ASN A 10 11.43 -7.21 -7.48
CA ASN A 10 10.72 -8.32 -6.84
C ASN A 10 11.27 -8.62 -5.44
N GLU A 11 12.59 -8.60 -5.25
CA GLU A 11 13.25 -8.73 -3.95
C GLU A 11 12.79 -7.64 -2.97
N LYS A 12 12.69 -6.38 -3.42
CA LYS A 12 12.17 -5.28 -2.59
C LYS A 12 10.69 -5.50 -2.24
N ILE A 13 9.84 -5.95 -3.16
CA ILE A 13 8.43 -6.26 -2.87
C ILE A 13 8.34 -7.33 -1.79
N ILE A 14 9.17 -8.39 -1.87
CA ILE A 14 9.22 -9.45 -0.87
C ILE A 14 9.72 -8.91 0.47
N SER A 15 10.76 -8.07 0.49
CA SER A 15 11.31 -7.51 1.73
C SER A 15 10.31 -6.59 2.43
N LEU A 16 9.51 -5.84 1.68
CA LEU A 16 8.47 -4.95 2.20
C LEU A 16 7.37 -5.69 2.97
N ARG A 17 7.14 -7.00 2.73
CA ARG A 17 6.13 -7.78 3.46
C ARG A 17 6.32 -7.71 4.98
N LYS A 18 7.57 -7.83 5.45
CA LYS A 18 7.92 -7.75 6.88
C LYS A 18 7.69 -6.34 7.43
N VAL A 19 8.06 -5.32 6.65
CA VAL A 19 7.89 -3.91 7.00
C VAL A 19 6.40 -3.56 7.10
N ILE A 20 5.58 -4.00 6.15
CA ILE A 20 4.12 -3.81 6.13
C ILE A 20 3.49 -4.45 7.36
N LYS A 21 3.89 -5.67 7.73
CA LYS A 21 3.39 -6.32 8.96
C LYS A 21 3.65 -5.43 10.19
N LYS A 22 4.84 -4.84 10.30
CA LYS A 22 5.18 -3.91 11.38
C LYS A 22 4.36 -2.61 11.30
N ALA A 23 4.23 -2.03 10.11
CA ALA A 23 3.45 -0.81 9.89
C ALA A 23 1.97 -0.99 10.25
N LYS A 24 1.37 -2.13 9.87
CA LYS A 24 0.02 -2.52 10.26
C LYS A 24 -0.15 -2.51 11.78
N VAL A 25 0.79 -3.11 12.53
CA VAL A 25 0.74 -3.12 14.00
C VAL A 25 0.79 -1.71 14.58
N HIS A 26 1.66 -0.83 14.05
CA HIS A 26 1.71 0.56 14.48
C HIS A 26 0.39 1.29 14.24
N LEU A 27 -0.17 1.17 13.03
CA LEU A 27 -1.42 1.83 12.67
C LEU A 27 -2.60 1.29 13.49
N PHE A 28 -2.66 -0.03 13.68
CA PHE A 28 -3.68 -0.70 14.48
C PHE A 28 -3.67 -0.20 15.94
N ARG A 29 -2.49 -0.19 16.57
CA ARG A 29 -2.32 0.34 17.94
C ARG A 29 -2.67 1.81 18.04
N HIS A 30 -2.34 2.61 17.02
CA HIS A 30 -2.73 4.01 16.96
C HIS A 30 -4.27 4.17 16.98
N HIS A 31 -4.99 3.37 16.18
CA HIS A 31 -6.46 3.42 16.10
C HIS A 31 -7.10 2.96 17.41
N VAL A 32 -6.62 1.87 18.02
CA VAL A 32 -7.08 1.41 19.33
C VAL A 32 -6.93 2.49 20.40
N ARG A 33 -5.77 3.16 20.45
CA ARG A 33 -5.53 4.28 21.38
C ARG A 33 -6.47 5.45 21.11
N ALA A 34 -6.69 5.80 19.83
CA ALA A 34 -7.60 6.87 19.45
C ALA A 34 -9.05 6.58 19.87
N ILE A 35 -9.53 5.35 19.65
CA ILE A 35 -10.85 4.90 20.11
C ILE A 35 -10.95 5.02 21.64
N SER A 36 -9.95 4.54 22.38
CA SER A 36 -9.94 4.64 23.85
C SER A 36 -10.01 6.09 24.33
N LYS A 37 -9.30 7.02 23.68
CA LYS A 37 -9.38 8.46 23.99
C LYS A 37 -10.74 9.06 23.67
N LEU A 38 -11.34 8.71 22.53
CA LEU A 38 -12.65 9.21 22.10
C LEU A 38 -13.78 8.72 23.02
N LYS A 39 -13.70 7.46 23.48
CA LYS A 39 -14.66 6.89 24.44
C LYS A 39 -14.67 7.65 25.78
N LYS A 40 -13.52 8.16 26.23
CA LYS A 40 -13.41 8.94 27.48
C LYS A 40 -13.98 10.36 27.41
N LEU A 41 -14.15 10.92 26.22
CA LEU A 41 -14.52 12.33 26.04
C LEU A 41 -16.04 12.56 25.91
N GLU A 42 -16.86 11.51 25.90
CA GLU A 42 -18.34 11.54 25.92
C GLU A 42 -19.04 12.62 25.05
N LYS A 43 -18.46 12.95 23.88
CA LYS A 43 -19.10 13.85 22.90
C LYS A 43 -19.94 13.05 21.90
N ALA A 44 -21.13 13.55 21.55
CA ALA A 44 -22.01 12.91 20.56
C ALA A 44 -21.28 12.60 19.23
N ASP A 45 -20.46 13.54 18.74
CA ASP A 45 -19.67 13.40 17.51
C ASP A 45 -18.59 12.31 17.54
N ASN A 46 -18.25 11.81 18.74
CA ASN A 46 -17.23 10.77 18.88
C ASN A 46 -17.74 9.42 18.39
N SER A 47 -19.05 9.15 18.45
CA SER A 47 -19.65 7.90 17.99
C SER A 47 -19.32 7.63 16.51
N VAL A 48 -19.52 8.63 15.65
CA VAL A 48 -19.21 8.57 14.21
C VAL A 48 -17.71 8.35 13.96
N LYS A 49 -16.86 9.05 14.72
CA LYS A 49 -15.40 8.90 14.60
C LYS A 49 -14.93 7.52 15.06
N ILE A 50 -15.52 6.97 16.12
CA ILE A 50 -15.22 5.63 16.63
C ILE A 50 -15.62 4.58 15.59
N GLY A 51 -16.84 4.65 15.04
CA GLY A 51 -17.30 3.73 14.00
C GLY A 51 -16.36 3.70 12.79
N ARG A 52 -15.91 4.88 12.33
CA ARG A 52 -14.92 4.97 11.24
C ARG A 52 -13.58 4.31 11.57
N LEU A 53 -13.10 4.47 12.81
CA LEU A 53 -11.85 3.84 13.25
C LEU A 53 -12.00 2.32 13.38
N GLU A 54 -13.18 1.83 13.78
CA GLU A 54 -13.48 0.39 13.87
C GLU A 54 -13.56 -0.27 12.50
N GLU A 55 -14.16 0.38 11.50
CA GLU A 55 -14.10 -0.05 10.10
C GLU A 55 -12.65 -0.17 9.60
N GLU A 56 -11.83 0.85 9.88
CA GLU A 56 -10.42 0.88 9.48
C GLU A 56 -9.60 -0.20 10.21
N LEU A 57 -9.88 -0.51 11.48
CA LEU A 57 -9.24 -1.60 12.20
C LEU A 57 -9.47 -2.96 11.50
N ASN A 58 -10.66 -3.18 10.94
CA ASN A 58 -10.95 -4.38 10.16
C ASN A 58 -10.23 -4.34 8.80
N ALA A 59 -10.22 -3.20 8.11
CA ALA A 59 -9.51 -3.05 6.84
C ALA A 59 -7.98 -3.27 6.98
N ILE A 60 -7.34 -2.80 8.06
CA ILE A 60 -5.90 -3.02 8.33
C ILE A 60 -5.55 -4.52 8.31
N LYS A 61 -6.41 -5.38 8.85
CA LYS A 61 -6.19 -6.83 8.88
C LYS A 61 -6.13 -7.40 7.46
N ASN A 62 -6.96 -6.90 6.57
CA ASN A 62 -7.19 -7.44 5.23
C ASN A 62 -6.26 -6.91 4.13
N ILE A 63 -5.43 -5.88 4.39
CA ILE A 63 -4.49 -5.35 3.38
C ILE A 63 -3.52 -6.44 2.88
N LYS A 64 -3.49 -6.67 1.56
CA LYS A 64 -2.58 -7.62 0.92
C LYS A 64 -1.18 -7.00 0.78
N PRO A 65 -0.12 -7.58 1.38
CA PRO A 65 1.21 -6.96 1.40
C PRO A 65 1.78 -6.66 0.02
N ASP A 66 1.63 -7.56 -0.95
CA ASP A 66 2.21 -7.41 -2.28
C ASP A 66 1.49 -6.34 -3.11
N LEU A 67 0.16 -6.29 -3.02
CA LEU A 67 -0.63 -5.27 -3.70
C LEU A 67 -0.29 -3.88 -3.16
N PHE A 68 -0.25 -3.76 -1.83
CA PHE A 68 0.11 -2.53 -1.16
C PHE A 68 1.56 -2.09 -1.48
N SER A 69 2.51 -3.03 -1.50
CA SER A 69 3.91 -2.74 -1.87
C SER A 69 4.02 -2.14 -3.27
N LYS A 70 3.32 -2.73 -4.25
CA LYS A 70 3.32 -2.25 -5.64
C LYS A 70 2.72 -0.84 -5.73
N MET A 71 1.59 -0.62 -5.07
CA MET A 71 0.93 0.69 -5.02
C MET A 71 1.83 1.75 -4.37
N ALA A 72 2.47 1.42 -3.24
CA ALA A 72 3.39 2.31 -2.56
C ALA A 72 4.62 2.70 -3.39
N LEU A 73 5.21 1.73 -4.10
CA LEU A 73 6.41 1.97 -4.92
C LEU A 73 6.12 2.84 -6.15
N VAL A 74 4.88 2.87 -6.63
CA VAL A 74 4.46 3.74 -7.76
C VAL A 74 3.90 5.09 -7.27
N ASN A 75 3.44 5.18 -6.02
CA ASN A 75 2.75 6.38 -5.53
C ASN A 75 3.64 7.63 -5.55
N THR A 76 3.26 8.62 -6.35
CA THR A 76 3.92 9.94 -6.40
C THR A 76 3.23 11.00 -5.55
N LYS A 77 2.06 10.69 -4.98
CA LYS A 77 1.22 11.67 -4.28
C LYS A 77 1.80 12.04 -2.91
N THR A 78 1.65 13.31 -2.55
CA THR A 78 2.09 13.83 -1.27
C THR A 78 1.13 13.44 -0.13
N LYS A 79 1.61 13.57 1.12
CA LYS A 79 0.80 13.34 2.32
C LYS A 79 -0.47 14.19 2.35
N ASN A 80 -0.37 15.45 1.95
CA ASN A 80 -1.51 16.36 1.92
C ASN A 80 -2.53 15.93 0.86
N GLU A 81 -2.08 15.55 -0.32
CA GLU A 81 -2.98 15.07 -1.40
C GLU A 81 -3.75 13.82 -0.98
N LEU A 82 -3.10 12.89 -0.28
CA LEU A 82 -3.71 11.62 0.10
C LEU A 82 -4.59 11.70 1.35
N LEU A 83 -4.26 12.57 2.31
CA LEU A 83 -4.96 12.60 3.61
C LEU A 83 -6.05 13.67 3.70
N THR A 84 -6.04 14.70 2.84
CA THR A 84 -7.02 15.81 2.92
C THR A 84 -8.44 15.33 2.59
N ASN A 85 -8.60 14.45 1.58
CA ASN A 85 -9.91 14.06 1.05
C ASN A 85 -10.20 12.57 1.24
N LEU A 86 -10.16 12.10 2.49
CA LEU A 86 -10.57 10.73 2.84
C LEU A 86 -12.09 10.55 3.00
N LYS A 87 -12.87 11.63 2.88
CA LYS A 87 -14.34 11.56 2.96
C LYS A 87 -14.89 10.87 1.71
N GLY A 88 -15.75 9.88 1.90
CA GLY A 88 -16.35 9.09 0.80
C GLY A 88 -15.48 7.93 0.29
N LYS A 89 -14.24 7.80 0.78
CA LYS A 89 -13.33 6.69 0.47
C LYS A 89 -13.68 5.43 1.26
N THR A 90 -13.43 4.26 0.68
CA THR A 90 -13.66 2.99 1.38
C THR A 90 -12.70 2.85 2.57
N PRO A 91 -13.04 2.04 3.58
CA PRO A 91 -12.14 1.78 4.71
C PRO A 91 -10.74 1.33 4.27
N GLU A 92 -10.64 0.53 3.22
CA GLU A 92 -9.38 0.05 2.63
C GLU A 92 -8.57 1.22 2.06
N GLU A 93 -9.17 2.06 1.21
CA GLU A 93 -8.49 3.23 0.64
C GLU A 93 -7.96 4.18 1.72
N ARG A 94 -8.75 4.40 2.79
CA ARG A 94 -8.33 5.24 3.92
C ARG A 94 -7.14 4.63 4.67
N VAL A 95 -7.17 3.32 4.90
CA VAL A 95 -6.09 2.60 5.57
C VAL A 95 -4.83 2.59 4.71
N GLU A 96 -4.96 2.35 3.41
CA GLU A 96 -3.85 2.37 2.46
C GLU A 96 -3.17 3.74 2.43
N ALA A 97 -3.94 4.82 2.32
CA ALA A 97 -3.43 6.18 2.39
C ALA A 97 -2.68 6.44 3.70
N LYS A 98 -3.21 6.00 4.85
CA LYS A 98 -2.55 6.16 6.16
C LYS A 98 -1.30 5.29 6.30
N LEU A 99 -1.30 4.07 5.75
CA LEU A 99 -0.19 3.13 5.85
C LEU A 99 1.07 3.62 5.15
N LEU A 100 0.91 4.35 4.02
CA LEU A 100 2.03 4.95 3.27
C LEU A 100 2.89 5.85 4.15
N PHE A 101 2.28 6.53 5.12
CA PHE A 101 2.92 7.53 6.00
C PHE A 101 3.16 7.02 7.42
N VAL A 102 3.17 5.70 7.61
CA VAL A 102 3.66 5.13 8.88
C VAL A 102 5.19 5.19 8.85
N PRO A 103 5.86 5.80 9.86
CA PRO A 103 7.28 6.14 9.77
C PRO A 103 8.22 4.98 9.38
N VAL A 104 7.93 3.76 9.87
CA VAL A 104 8.75 2.58 9.56
C VAL A 104 8.63 2.15 8.09
N PHE A 105 7.49 2.43 7.46
CA PHE A 105 7.24 2.10 6.06
C PHE A 105 7.69 3.22 5.13
N GLU A 106 7.38 4.47 5.49
CA GLU A 106 7.80 5.68 4.76
C GLU A 106 9.32 5.69 4.56
N LYS A 107 10.09 5.50 5.65
CA LYS A 107 11.55 5.39 5.61
C LYS A 107 12.06 4.33 4.62
N GLU A 108 11.38 3.19 4.53
CA GLU A 108 11.77 2.10 3.63
C GLU A 108 11.50 2.41 2.15
N ILE A 109 10.50 3.24 1.87
CA ILE A 109 10.20 3.75 0.53
C ILE A 109 11.21 4.84 0.16
N ASP A 110 11.52 5.75 1.07
CA ASP A 110 12.49 6.84 0.82
C ASP A 110 13.89 6.28 0.56
N ASN A 111 14.37 5.35 1.39
CA ASN A 111 15.64 4.64 1.16
C ASN A 111 15.69 3.96 -0.21
N PHE A 112 14.55 3.44 -0.70
CA PHE A 112 14.48 2.83 -2.03
C PHE A 112 14.59 3.88 -3.14
N ARG A 113 13.89 5.02 -3.00
CA ARG A 113 13.91 6.12 -3.98
C ARG A 113 15.27 6.78 -4.08
N GLU A 114 15.97 6.93 -2.95
CA GLU A 114 17.35 7.42 -2.92
C GLU A 114 18.30 6.47 -3.67
N LYS A 115 18.12 5.15 -3.49
CA LYS A 115 18.94 4.14 -4.15
C LYS A 115 18.70 4.06 -5.67
N TYR A 116 17.46 4.30 -6.10
CA TYR A 116 17.00 4.21 -7.50
C TYR A 116 16.33 5.51 -7.96
N PRO A 117 17.08 6.53 -8.38
CA PRO A 117 16.51 7.84 -8.76
C PRO A 117 15.47 7.79 -9.88
N LYS A 118 15.57 6.80 -10.79
CA LYS A 118 14.64 6.58 -11.91
C LYS A 118 13.44 5.69 -11.54
N TRP A 119 13.19 5.44 -10.26
CA TRP A 119 12.10 4.59 -9.78
C TRP A 119 10.74 4.92 -10.41
N HIS A 120 10.45 6.20 -10.61
CA HIS A 120 9.18 6.69 -11.14
C HIS A 120 8.91 6.26 -12.59
N GLN A 121 9.95 5.90 -13.35
CA GLN A 121 9.87 5.33 -14.70
C GLN A 121 10.03 3.80 -14.67
N GLU A 122 11.04 3.33 -13.93
CA GLU A 122 11.44 1.91 -13.92
C GLU A 122 10.42 1.02 -13.20
N VAL A 123 9.87 1.46 -12.07
CA VAL A 123 8.91 0.66 -11.29
C VAL A 123 7.61 0.41 -12.08
N PRO A 124 6.90 1.43 -12.59
CA PRO A 124 5.70 1.19 -13.38
C PRO A 124 5.94 0.27 -14.58
N PHE A 125 7.05 0.49 -15.30
CA PHE A 125 7.44 -0.34 -16.45
C PHE A 125 7.59 -1.82 -16.08
N PHE A 126 8.35 -2.12 -15.01
CA PHE A 126 8.54 -3.50 -14.58
C PHE A 126 7.26 -4.14 -14.02
N LEU A 127 6.43 -3.37 -13.31
CA LEU A 127 5.15 -3.88 -12.79
C LEU A 127 4.17 -4.21 -13.93
N GLN A 128 4.12 -3.38 -14.98
CA GLN A 128 3.33 -3.66 -16.18
C GLN A 128 3.82 -4.96 -16.84
N ARG A 129 5.14 -5.10 -17.02
CA ARG A 129 5.75 -6.31 -17.59
C ARG A 129 5.45 -7.57 -16.76
N PHE A 130 5.50 -7.49 -15.42
CA PHE A 130 5.10 -8.59 -14.55
C PHE A 130 3.63 -8.99 -14.73
N GLY A 131 2.75 -8.00 -14.90
CA GLY A 131 1.33 -8.23 -15.18
C GLY A 131 1.11 -8.98 -16.49
N MET A 132 1.83 -8.61 -17.56
CA MET A 132 1.75 -9.27 -18.86
C MET A 132 2.23 -10.73 -18.78
N ILE A 133 3.41 -10.96 -18.19
CA ILE A 133 3.96 -12.32 -18.00
C ILE A 133 3.00 -13.20 -17.19
N ALA A 134 2.38 -12.64 -16.14
CA ALA A 134 1.42 -13.38 -15.33
C ALA A 134 0.14 -13.75 -16.12
N LYS A 135 -0.34 -12.85 -16.99
CA LYS A 135 -1.48 -13.13 -17.89
C LYS A 135 -1.15 -14.21 -18.91
N GLU A 136 0.01 -14.12 -19.57
CA GLU A 136 0.47 -15.12 -20.54
C GLU A 136 0.60 -16.50 -19.91
N ARG A 137 1.16 -16.59 -18.70
CA ARG A 137 1.26 -17.86 -17.97
C ARG A 137 -0.11 -18.42 -17.60
N LYS A 138 -1.07 -17.57 -17.26
CA LYS A 138 -2.44 -17.98 -16.96
C LYS A 138 -3.15 -18.49 -18.22
N ALA A 139 -3.02 -17.81 -19.36
CA ALA A 139 -3.60 -18.23 -20.64
C ALA A 139 -3.04 -19.58 -21.11
N LYS A 140 -1.71 -19.75 -21.01
CA LYS A 140 -1.04 -21.03 -21.29
C LYS A 140 -1.53 -22.17 -20.38
N ALA A 141 -1.87 -21.87 -19.14
CA ALA A 141 -2.40 -22.85 -18.19
C ALA A 141 -3.90 -23.14 -18.39
N SER A 142 -4.69 -22.19 -18.93
CA SER A 142 -6.11 -22.40 -19.27
C SER A 142 -6.32 -23.05 -20.65
N GLY A 143 -5.26 -23.22 -21.45
CA GLY A 143 -5.37 -23.76 -22.81
C GLY A 143 -5.98 -22.77 -23.81
N GLU A 144 -6.10 -21.50 -23.45
CA GLU A 144 -6.56 -20.44 -24.35
C GLU A 144 -5.36 -19.94 -25.18
N GLU A 145 -5.37 -20.23 -26.49
CA GLU A 145 -4.45 -19.62 -27.46
C GLU A 145 -4.62 -18.09 -27.42
N THR A 146 -3.62 -17.41 -26.89
CA THR A 146 -3.60 -15.94 -26.84
C THR A 146 -3.16 -15.44 -28.21
N ILE A 147 -4.12 -15.04 -29.04
CA ILE A 147 -3.86 -14.31 -30.28
C ILE A 147 -3.30 -12.93 -29.89
N VAL A 148 -1.98 -12.79 -29.88
CA VAL A 148 -1.31 -11.48 -29.76
C VAL A 148 -1.35 -10.83 -31.14
N HIS A 149 -2.22 -9.83 -31.33
CA HIS A 149 -2.08 -8.91 -32.46
C HIS A 149 -0.85 -8.02 -32.23
N ASN A 150 -0.04 -7.88 -33.29
CA ASN A 150 1.22 -7.14 -33.37
C ASN A 150 1.19 -5.75 -32.73
#